data_AF-A0A7V9UYI0-F1
#
_entry.id   AF-A0A7V9UYI0-F1
#
_cell.length_a   1.000
_cell.length_b   1.000
_cell.length_c   1.000
_cell.angle_alpha   90.00
_cell.angle_beta   90.00
_cell.angle_gamma   90.00
#
_symmetry.space_group_name_H-M   'P 1'
#
loop_
_entity.id
_entity.type
_entity.pdbx_description
1 polymer ?
#
loop_
_entity_poly.entity_id
_entity_poly.type
_entity_poly.pdbx_seq_one_letter_code
_entity_poly.pdbx_strand_id
1 'polypeptide(L)'
;MADRLAVTGILLLGGASSRFGSPKALARFRGETLAERAHRLLTEVCDEVIAVGKEADSLDVPFPVLDDGVEERASVYGVVAGLRAAAHETCIVLPVDCPRLTPELLRRLVEAKAVPQTGPLPGVYERTMLAELEQRISRGELSLRGVNGLVLDLDEALLVNANTRMELMATAVADWASEREDIKALLLVGSQARTDAPADRWSDLDLIFLVEDPGRYTEDASWVHEFGAPLVTFLEATPDGHWERRVLFETGEDVDFVLFPAAIVERLDQSAGAADLLARGYRVLIDRIGLGDSFARLAAKPGPRVDPSQHELTELASDFWYHALWISKKLRRGEVYTAVDCLDGYLKSRFVTLLSWHARAVDPAADTWHAGRFLERWADPGALVALEFAYARYSLREVAYALWQSIDLWQGIEKETARRLGLALELDHVELRRRVAEVVPDPR
;
A
#
# COMPACT_ATOMS: atom_id res chain seq x y z
N MET A 1 -11.65 40.10 11.47
CA MET A 1 -10.51 40.49 10.62
C MET A 1 -9.32 41.02 11.45
N ALA A 2 -9.10 40.56 12.70
CA ALA A 2 -8.22 41.26 13.64
C ALA A 2 -7.02 40.43 14.20
N ASP A 3 -6.58 39.38 13.50
CA ASP A 3 -5.44 38.55 13.98
C ASP A 3 -4.55 38.01 12.85
N ARG A 4 -4.35 38.82 11.81
CA ARG A 4 -3.38 38.51 10.75
C ARG A 4 -1.99 39.01 11.13
N LEU A 5 -0.99 38.21 10.85
CA LEU A 5 0.41 38.56 11.02
C LEU A 5 0.89 39.40 9.82
N ALA A 6 1.75 40.39 10.07
CA ALA A 6 2.40 41.20 9.05
C ALA A 6 3.51 40.39 8.33
N VAL A 7 3.08 39.37 7.59
CA VAL A 7 3.91 38.43 6.83
C VAL A 7 3.25 38.10 5.50
N THR A 8 4.04 37.67 4.54
CA THR A 8 3.56 37.17 3.24
C THR A 8 3.45 35.64 3.27
N GLY A 9 2.28 35.11 2.95
CA GLY A 9 2.09 33.68 2.68
C GLY A 9 2.42 33.35 1.23
N ILE A 10 3.35 32.41 1.00
CA ILE A 10 3.70 31.92 -0.33
C ILE A 10 3.12 30.52 -0.50
N LEU A 11 2.11 30.38 -1.35
CA LEU A 11 1.51 29.08 -1.69
C LEU A 11 2.23 28.48 -2.90
N LEU A 12 2.78 27.28 -2.75
CA LEU A 12 3.39 26.54 -3.86
C LEU A 12 2.37 25.59 -4.49
N LEU A 13 1.89 25.92 -5.69
CA LEU A 13 0.99 25.07 -6.48
C LEU A 13 1.76 24.04 -7.34
N GLY A 14 3.05 24.31 -7.59
CA GLY A 14 3.90 23.58 -8.53
C GLY A 14 4.52 22.29 -7.98
N GLY A 15 4.74 21.36 -8.90
CA GLY A 15 5.40 20.07 -8.68
C GLY A 15 5.14 19.15 -9.87
N ALA A 16 5.96 18.12 -10.09
CA ALA A 16 5.75 17.22 -11.24
C ALA A 16 4.46 16.40 -11.12
N SER A 17 3.91 16.22 -9.90
CA SER A 17 2.73 15.41 -9.60
C SER A 17 2.71 14.02 -10.26
N SER A 18 3.87 13.49 -10.64
CA SER A 18 3.99 12.26 -11.43
C SER A 18 3.47 11.04 -10.67
N ARG A 19 3.67 11.02 -9.34
CA ARG A 19 3.14 9.98 -8.45
C ARG A 19 1.65 10.15 -8.15
N PHE A 20 1.12 11.36 -8.33
CA PHE A 20 -0.29 11.67 -8.08
C PHE A 20 -1.17 11.37 -9.30
N GLY A 21 -0.60 11.35 -10.51
CA GLY A 21 -1.29 11.02 -11.76
C GLY A 21 -2.17 12.15 -12.34
N SER A 22 -2.47 13.16 -11.54
CA SER A 22 -3.20 14.38 -11.93
C SER A 22 -2.61 15.60 -11.20
N PRO A 23 -2.98 16.84 -11.58
CA PRO A 23 -2.56 18.03 -10.85
C PRO A 23 -2.95 17.96 -9.37
N LYS A 24 -1.97 17.78 -8.48
CA LYS A 24 -2.18 17.58 -7.03
C LYS A 24 -2.98 18.72 -6.40
N ALA A 25 -2.72 19.95 -6.85
CA ALA A 25 -3.41 21.17 -6.42
C ALA A 25 -4.95 21.06 -6.50
N LEU A 26 -5.48 20.31 -7.47
CA LEU A 26 -6.93 20.17 -7.71
C LEU A 26 -7.54 18.93 -7.01
N ALA A 27 -6.73 18.12 -6.32
CA ALA A 27 -7.23 17.00 -5.56
C ALA A 27 -8.13 17.48 -4.42
N ARG A 28 -9.24 16.78 -4.18
CA ARG A 28 -10.21 17.15 -3.15
C ARG A 28 -9.86 16.50 -1.81
N PHE A 29 -10.01 17.26 -0.74
CA PHE A 29 -9.85 16.83 0.63
C PHE A 29 -10.92 17.55 1.48
N ARG A 30 -11.83 16.79 2.09
CA ARG A 30 -12.93 17.32 2.93
C ARG A 30 -13.77 18.41 2.22
N GLY A 31 -14.09 18.19 0.94
CA GLY A 31 -14.98 19.04 0.17
C GLY A 31 -14.34 20.22 -0.57
N GLU A 32 -13.10 20.60 -0.26
CA GLU A 32 -12.33 21.64 -0.96
C GLU A 32 -11.11 21.04 -1.69
N THR A 33 -10.55 21.75 -2.67
CA THR A 33 -9.28 21.34 -3.29
C THR A 33 -8.09 21.62 -2.36
N LEU A 34 -6.98 20.89 -2.52
CA LEU A 34 -5.75 21.14 -1.76
C LEU A 34 -5.23 22.58 -1.94
N ALA A 35 -5.36 23.14 -3.14
CA ALA A 35 -5.00 24.52 -3.43
C ALA A 35 -5.89 25.53 -2.69
N GLU A 36 -7.22 25.37 -2.76
CA GLU A 36 -8.17 26.22 -2.02
C GLU A 36 -7.93 26.16 -0.51
N ARG A 37 -7.70 24.95 0.01
CA ARG A 37 -7.43 24.73 1.44
C ARG A 37 -6.18 25.47 1.90
N ALA A 38 -5.06 25.27 1.19
CA ALA A 38 -3.79 25.90 1.54
C ALA A 38 -3.88 27.43 1.40
N HIS A 39 -4.55 27.94 0.37
CA HIS A 39 -4.80 29.36 0.18
C HIS A 39 -5.65 29.95 1.32
N ARG A 40 -6.72 29.26 1.74
CA ARG A 40 -7.58 29.66 2.85
C ARG A 40 -6.80 29.75 4.16
N LEU A 41 -5.98 28.73 4.47
CA LEU A 41 -5.10 28.72 5.65
C LEU A 41 -4.15 29.92 5.67
N LEU A 42 -3.48 30.21 4.55
CA LEU A 42 -2.61 31.39 4.46
C LEU A 42 -3.39 32.70 4.60
N THR A 43 -4.57 32.81 4.00
CA THR A 43 -5.41 34.02 4.04
C THR A 43 -5.94 34.31 5.46
N GLU A 44 -6.07 33.29 6.30
CA GLU A 44 -6.47 33.43 7.70
C GLU A 44 -5.33 33.99 8.56
N VAL A 45 -4.08 33.63 8.26
CA VAL A 45 -2.91 33.93 9.08
C VAL A 45 -2.11 35.14 8.58
N CYS A 46 -2.00 35.32 7.26
CA CYS A 46 -1.09 36.26 6.63
C CYS A 46 -1.83 37.52 6.15
N ASP A 47 -1.13 38.65 6.16
CA ASP A 47 -1.63 39.91 5.60
C ASP A 47 -1.64 39.91 4.07
N GLU A 48 -0.67 39.23 3.45
CA GLU A 48 -0.56 39.02 2.00
C GLU A 48 -0.48 37.53 1.67
N VAL A 49 -1.06 37.10 0.54
CA VAL A 49 -0.90 35.74 0.01
C VAL A 49 -0.54 35.80 -1.47
N ILE A 50 0.52 35.08 -1.86
CA ILE A 50 1.00 34.94 -3.22
C ILE A 50 1.00 33.46 -3.57
N ALA A 51 0.17 33.05 -4.53
CA ALA A 51 0.22 31.71 -5.09
C ALA A 51 1.21 31.67 -6.26
N VAL A 52 2.13 30.71 -6.22
CA VAL A 52 3.19 30.54 -7.22
C VAL A 52 3.03 29.18 -7.89
N GLY A 53 3.06 29.19 -9.22
CA GLY A 53 2.90 28.01 -10.05
C GLY A 53 3.55 28.23 -11.41
N LYS A 54 3.15 27.41 -12.39
CA LYS A 54 3.59 27.55 -13.78
C LYS A 54 2.39 27.90 -14.64
N GLU A 55 2.51 28.91 -15.50
CA GLU A 55 1.42 29.31 -16.40
C GLU A 55 0.98 28.14 -17.31
N ALA A 56 1.95 27.33 -17.75
CA ALA A 56 1.72 26.13 -18.55
C ALA A 56 0.84 25.06 -17.88
N ASP A 57 0.75 25.05 -16.53
CA ASP A 57 -0.11 24.08 -15.82
C ASP A 57 -1.59 24.47 -15.90
N SER A 58 -1.92 25.73 -16.21
CA SER A 58 -3.29 26.24 -16.42
C SER A 58 -4.30 25.72 -15.38
N LEU A 59 -3.92 25.81 -14.10
CA LEU A 59 -4.71 25.31 -12.98
C LEU A 59 -5.98 26.15 -12.81
N ASP A 60 -7.14 25.50 -12.75
CA ASP A 60 -8.42 26.12 -12.44
C ASP A 60 -8.53 26.36 -10.93
N VAL A 61 -8.00 27.50 -10.47
CA VAL A 61 -8.01 27.93 -9.06
C VAL A 61 -8.64 29.31 -8.92
N PRO A 62 -9.34 29.60 -7.81
CA PRO A 62 -10.11 30.84 -7.65
C PRO A 62 -9.28 32.07 -7.25
N PHE A 63 -7.96 32.04 -7.46
CA PHE A 63 -7.03 33.10 -7.08
C PHE A 63 -5.91 33.25 -8.12
N PRO A 64 -5.28 34.44 -8.23
CA PRO A 64 -4.22 34.68 -9.21
C PRO A 64 -2.99 33.82 -8.91
N VAL A 65 -2.35 33.34 -9.97
CA VAL A 65 -1.11 32.55 -9.90
C VAL A 65 0.03 33.34 -10.53
N LEU A 66 1.11 33.55 -9.76
CA LEU A 66 2.37 34.08 -10.23
C LEU A 66 3.17 32.97 -10.91
N ASP A 67 3.58 33.20 -12.16
CA ASP A 67 4.51 32.29 -12.84
C ASP A 67 5.92 32.44 -12.27
N ASP A 68 6.59 31.32 -11.96
CA ASP A 68 7.98 31.30 -11.54
C ASP A 68 8.97 31.60 -12.69
N GLY A 69 8.51 31.51 -13.94
CA GLY A 69 9.28 31.85 -15.14
C GLY A 69 10.41 30.87 -15.47
N VAL A 70 10.39 29.68 -14.86
CA VAL A 70 11.42 28.63 -15.04
C VAL A 70 10.74 27.36 -15.56
N GLU A 71 11.30 26.68 -16.56
CA GLU A 71 10.71 25.41 -17.04
C GLU A 71 10.90 24.25 -16.06
N GLU A 72 12.05 24.24 -15.37
CA GLU A 72 12.39 23.22 -14.37
C GLU A 72 11.41 23.19 -13.19
N ARG A 73 11.12 21.98 -12.70
CA ARG A 73 10.22 21.77 -11.55
C ARG A 73 11.01 21.51 -10.27
N ALA A 74 11.18 22.57 -9.47
CA ALA A 74 11.70 22.47 -8.11
C ALA A 74 11.07 23.57 -7.22
N SER A 75 10.83 23.26 -5.95
CA SER A 75 10.20 24.19 -5.01
C SER A 75 11.02 25.46 -4.80
N VAL A 76 12.34 25.40 -4.95
CA VAL A 76 13.25 26.55 -4.81
C VAL A 76 12.90 27.70 -5.76
N TYR A 77 12.47 27.40 -6.99
CA TYR A 77 12.10 28.42 -7.98
C TYR A 77 10.84 29.17 -7.54
N GLY A 78 9.83 28.44 -7.06
CA GLY A 78 8.62 29.01 -6.52
C GLY A 78 8.86 29.86 -5.26
N VAL A 79 9.77 29.41 -4.38
CA VAL A 79 10.18 30.18 -3.19
C VAL A 79 10.86 31.48 -3.59
N VAL A 80 11.82 31.44 -4.52
CA VAL A 80 12.52 32.65 -4.98
C VAL A 80 11.56 33.64 -5.65
N ALA A 81 10.67 33.17 -6.53
CA ALA A 81 9.67 34.01 -7.17
C ALA A 81 8.74 34.67 -6.14
N GLY A 82 8.24 33.89 -5.18
CA GLY A 82 7.41 34.40 -4.08
C GLY A 82 8.14 35.42 -3.20
N LEU A 83 9.38 35.15 -2.78
CA LEU A 83 10.18 36.07 -1.97
C LEU A 83 10.51 37.38 -2.68
N ARG A 84 10.71 37.35 -4.01
CA ARG A 84 10.92 38.57 -4.81
C ARG A 84 9.67 39.44 -4.87
N ALA A 85 8.50 38.81 -4.96
CA ALA A 85 7.20 39.49 -5.04
C ALA A 85 6.63 39.91 -3.68
N ALA A 86 7.09 39.33 -2.58
CA ALA A 86 6.58 39.56 -1.24
C ALA A 86 6.68 41.02 -0.78
N ALA A 87 5.61 41.54 -0.17
CA ALA A 87 5.59 42.86 0.46
C ALA A 87 6.32 42.87 1.82
N HIS A 88 6.31 41.75 2.55
CA HIS A 88 6.89 41.63 3.90
C HIS A 88 8.26 40.96 3.88
N GLU A 89 9.10 41.26 4.89
CA GLU A 89 10.44 40.63 5.03
C GLU A 89 10.34 39.14 5.36
N THR A 90 9.42 38.78 6.25
CA THR A 90 9.17 37.40 6.68
C THR A 90 8.09 36.77 5.81
N CYS A 91 8.38 35.61 5.23
CA CYS A 91 7.43 34.85 4.42
C CYS A 91 7.23 33.43 4.96
N ILE A 92 5.98 32.96 5.05
CA ILE A 92 5.66 31.56 5.32
C ILE A 92 5.36 30.85 4.01
N VAL A 93 6.13 29.82 3.68
CA VAL A 93 5.97 29.04 2.45
C VAL A 93 5.19 27.77 2.77
N LEU A 94 4.12 27.51 2.02
CA LEU A 94 3.22 26.38 2.20
C LEU A 94 3.02 25.63 0.86
N PRO A 95 3.39 24.34 0.77
CA PRO A 95 2.98 23.49 -0.34
C PRO A 95 1.53 23.00 -0.19
N VAL A 96 0.91 22.60 -1.30
CA VAL A 96 -0.47 22.09 -1.31
C VAL A 96 -0.62 20.69 -0.68
N ASP A 97 0.46 19.93 -0.49
CA ASP A 97 0.42 18.54 -0.01
C ASP A 97 0.42 18.38 1.51
N CYS A 98 0.16 19.46 2.24
CA CYS A 98 0.06 19.45 3.70
C CYS A 98 -1.40 19.66 4.18
N PRO A 99 -2.32 18.70 3.95
CA PRO A 99 -3.75 18.89 4.17
C PRO A 99 -4.16 19.07 5.64
N ARG A 100 -3.33 18.66 6.60
CA ARG A 100 -3.67 18.71 8.03
C ARG A 100 -3.17 19.94 8.78
N LEU A 101 -2.45 20.85 8.12
CA LEU A 101 -1.94 22.04 8.78
C LEU A 101 -3.09 22.93 9.29
N THR A 102 -2.83 23.59 10.41
CA THR A 102 -3.78 24.51 11.06
C THR A 102 -3.23 25.93 11.11
N PRO A 103 -4.10 26.95 11.24
CA PRO A 103 -3.68 28.34 11.42
C PRO A 103 -2.73 28.53 12.61
N GLU A 104 -2.97 27.83 13.73
CA GLU A 104 -2.15 27.91 14.95
C GLU A 104 -0.72 27.41 14.70
N LEU A 105 -0.58 26.31 13.96
CA LEU A 105 0.74 25.76 13.60
C LEU A 105 1.51 26.72 12.69
N LEU A 106 0.83 27.33 11.70
CA LEU A 106 1.45 28.35 10.84
C LEU A 106 1.92 29.57 11.65
N ARG A 107 1.10 30.05 12.61
CA ARG A 107 1.50 31.15 13.53
C ARG A 107 2.76 30.79 14.32
N ARG A 108 2.82 29.58 14.89
CA ARG A 108 4.00 29.09 15.62
C ARG A 108 5.26 29.04 14.76
N LEU A 109 5.15 28.58 13.51
CA LEU A 109 6.28 28.60 12.57
C LEU A 109 6.76 30.03 12.31
N VAL A 110 5.84 30.96 12.05
CA VAL A 110 6.13 32.38 11.82
C VAL A 110 6.82 33.03 13.03
N GLU A 111 6.29 32.83 14.23
CA GLU A 111 6.87 33.35 15.48
C GLU A 111 8.29 32.83 15.72
N ALA A 112 8.51 31.54 15.48
CA ALA A 112 9.82 30.91 15.63
C ALA A 112 10.78 31.18 14.45
N LYS A 113 10.27 31.74 13.33
CA LYS A 113 10.97 31.87 12.05
C LYS A 113 11.63 30.57 11.61
N ALA A 114 10.92 29.45 11.75
CA ALA A 114 11.49 28.11 11.66
C ALA A 114 10.88 27.28 10.52
N VAL A 115 11.50 26.13 10.29
CA VAL A 115 10.95 24.99 9.53
C VAL A 115 10.59 23.84 10.50
N PRO A 116 9.68 22.92 10.15
CA PRO A 116 9.39 21.75 10.96
C PRO A 116 10.57 20.77 10.95
N GLN A 117 10.59 19.88 11.94
CA GLN A 117 11.58 18.81 12.04
C GLN A 117 11.53 17.80 10.87
N THR A 118 10.40 17.74 10.16
CA THR A 118 10.18 16.80 9.04
C THR A 118 10.77 17.28 7.71
N GLY A 119 11.08 18.57 7.57
CA GLY A 119 11.64 19.09 6.33
C GLY A 119 11.56 20.61 6.16
N PRO A 120 12.02 21.12 5.01
CA PRO A 120 12.09 22.56 4.76
C PRO A 120 10.73 23.20 4.44
N LEU A 121 9.67 22.41 4.25
CA LEU A 121 8.33 22.85 3.88
C LEU A 121 7.26 22.09 4.69
N PRO A 122 6.17 22.75 5.14
CA PRO A 122 5.98 24.21 5.17
C PRO A 122 7.09 24.90 5.97
N GLY A 123 7.40 26.17 5.76
CA GLY A 123 8.54 26.78 6.45
C GLY A 123 8.69 28.28 6.25
N VAL A 124 9.33 28.95 7.21
CA VAL A 124 9.56 30.40 7.14
C VAL A 124 10.87 30.70 6.41
N TYR A 125 10.82 31.68 5.52
CA TYR A 125 11.95 32.19 4.76
C TYR A 125 11.89 33.72 4.75
N GLU A 126 13.03 34.37 4.97
CA GLU A 126 13.13 35.83 4.94
C GLU A 126 13.67 36.30 3.58
N ARG A 127 13.31 37.52 3.15
CA ARG A 127 13.80 38.06 1.86
C ARG A 127 15.32 38.19 1.84
N THR A 128 15.95 38.44 2.97
CA THR A 128 17.43 38.37 3.13
C THR A 128 18.04 37.03 2.70
N MET A 129 17.27 35.93 2.68
CA MET A 129 17.73 34.61 2.22
C MET A 129 17.75 34.46 0.69
N LEU A 130 17.23 35.44 -0.07
CA LEU A 130 17.22 35.42 -1.54
C LEU A 130 18.61 35.23 -2.14
N ALA A 131 19.62 35.94 -1.61
CA ALA A 131 20.97 35.87 -2.14
C ALA A 131 21.58 34.46 -2.02
N GLU A 132 21.33 33.77 -0.90
CA GLU A 132 21.77 32.38 -0.71
C GLU A 132 21.02 31.43 -1.65
N LEU A 133 19.71 31.58 -1.79
CA LEU A 133 18.89 30.76 -2.69
C LEU A 133 19.33 30.89 -4.16
N GLU A 134 19.57 32.12 -4.62
CA GLU A 134 20.06 32.39 -5.99
C GLU A 134 21.46 31.82 -6.22
N GLN A 135 22.36 31.93 -5.23
CA GLN A 135 23.68 31.31 -5.29
C GLN A 135 23.60 29.78 -5.35
N ARG A 136 22.71 29.15 -4.57
CA ARG A 136 22.46 27.70 -4.64
C ARG A 136 21.94 27.28 -6.01
N ILE A 137 20.95 27.98 -6.56
CA ILE A 137 20.42 27.71 -7.91
C ILE A 137 21.54 27.78 -8.95
N SER A 138 22.39 28.82 -8.93
CA SER A 138 23.51 28.94 -9.88
C SER A 138 24.54 27.82 -9.80
N ARG A 139 24.61 27.11 -8.65
CA ARG A 139 25.45 25.91 -8.44
C ARG A 139 24.72 24.60 -8.74
N GLY A 140 23.45 24.64 -9.13
CA GLY A 140 22.60 23.46 -9.33
C GLY A 140 22.07 22.84 -8.03
N GLU A 141 22.19 23.53 -6.89
CA GLU A 141 21.68 23.06 -5.59
C GLU A 141 20.20 23.45 -5.43
N LEU A 142 19.28 22.58 -5.87
CA LEU A 142 17.84 22.87 -5.87
C LEU A 142 17.12 22.56 -4.54
N SER A 143 17.84 22.18 -3.50
CA SER A 143 17.29 21.81 -2.19
C SER A 143 17.18 23.02 -1.26
N LEU A 144 16.01 23.17 -0.62
CA LEU A 144 15.77 24.16 0.43
C LEU A 144 16.38 23.76 1.79
N ARG A 145 16.85 22.51 1.95
CA ARG A 145 17.39 22.04 3.24
C ARG A 145 18.62 22.84 3.63
N GLY A 146 18.63 23.33 4.88
CA GLY A 146 19.74 24.12 5.42
C GLY A 146 19.81 25.56 4.90
N VAL A 147 18.77 26.07 4.22
CA VAL A 147 18.62 27.52 3.98
C VAL A 147 18.17 28.20 5.27
N ASN A 148 17.06 27.72 5.85
CA ASN A 148 16.69 28.04 7.22
C ASN A 148 17.21 26.95 8.15
N GLY A 149 18.07 27.34 9.10
CA GLY A 149 18.66 26.44 10.09
C GLY A 149 17.86 26.30 11.38
N LEU A 150 16.81 27.11 11.58
CA LEU A 150 15.95 27.05 12.75
C LEU A 150 14.89 25.97 12.56
N VAL A 151 14.88 24.99 13.46
CA VAL A 151 13.93 23.88 13.45
C VAL A 151 13.00 24.02 14.66
N LEU A 152 11.70 23.97 14.41
CA LEU A 152 10.68 23.94 15.44
C LEU A 152 10.08 22.54 15.52
N ASP A 153 10.06 21.98 16.72
CA ASP A 153 9.39 20.71 17.00
C ASP A 153 7.87 20.92 17.05
N LEU A 154 7.16 20.19 16.19
CA LEU A 154 5.73 20.29 15.97
C LEU A 154 5.09 18.90 15.99
N ASP A 155 3.78 18.85 16.16
CA ASP A 155 3.04 17.59 16.09
C ASP A 155 3.11 17.01 14.66
N GLU A 156 3.79 15.88 14.50
CA GLU A 156 3.94 15.19 13.21
C GLU A 156 2.60 14.77 12.60
N ALA A 157 1.56 14.55 13.42
CA ALA A 157 0.23 14.21 12.94
C ALA A 157 -0.40 15.31 12.07
N LEU A 158 0.04 16.57 12.26
CA LEU A 158 -0.38 17.73 11.48
C LEU A 158 0.53 18.03 10.28
N LEU A 159 1.74 17.43 10.26
CA LEU A 159 2.76 17.61 9.21
C LEU A 159 2.66 16.56 8.09
N VAL A 160 1.48 15.98 7.87
CA VAL A 160 1.25 14.98 6.83
C VAL A 160 1.63 15.54 5.46
N ASN A 161 2.42 14.78 4.71
CA ASN A 161 2.78 15.08 3.33
C ASN A 161 2.14 14.05 2.39
N ALA A 162 1.01 14.42 1.76
CA ALA A 162 0.28 13.57 0.83
C ALA A 162 0.85 13.69 -0.60
N ASN A 163 1.74 12.77 -0.95
CA ASN A 163 2.41 12.70 -2.24
C ASN A 163 1.68 11.85 -3.28
N THR A 164 0.80 10.96 -2.83
CA THR A 164 -0.04 10.12 -3.68
C THR A 164 -1.52 10.30 -3.35
N ARG A 165 -2.39 9.87 -4.26
CA ARG A 165 -3.83 9.82 -4.04
C ARG A 165 -4.21 8.90 -2.88
N MET A 166 -3.52 7.77 -2.75
CA MET A 166 -3.73 6.81 -1.65
C MET A 166 -3.35 7.39 -0.29
N GLU A 167 -2.26 8.15 -0.21
CA GLU A 167 -1.88 8.85 1.03
C GLU A 167 -2.93 9.92 1.40
N LEU A 168 -3.44 10.66 0.40
CA LEU A 168 -4.51 11.64 0.63
C LEU A 168 -5.81 10.96 1.10
N MET A 169 -6.17 9.84 0.47
CA MET A 169 -7.32 9.01 0.84
C MET A 169 -7.19 8.48 2.27
N ALA A 170 -6.07 7.86 2.62
CA ALA A 170 -5.80 7.38 3.98
C ALA A 170 -5.87 8.51 5.01
N THR A 171 -5.39 9.70 4.67
CA THR A 171 -5.47 10.90 5.52
C THR A 171 -6.92 11.33 5.72
N ALA A 172 -7.73 11.37 4.66
CA ALA A 172 -9.13 11.75 4.72
C ALA A 172 -9.95 10.76 5.55
N VAL A 173 -9.72 9.45 5.36
CA VAL A 173 -10.34 8.38 6.14
C VAL A 173 -9.95 8.48 7.62
N ALA A 174 -8.67 8.70 7.92
CA ALA A 174 -8.22 8.86 9.30
C ALA A 174 -8.83 10.07 9.99
N ASP A 175 -8.95 11.22 9.30
CA ASP A 175 -9.61 12.39 9.88
C ASP A 175 -11.09 12.12 10.15
N TRP A 176 -11.80 11.57 9.18
CA TRP A 176 -13.20 11.20 9.30
C TRP A 176 -13.44 10.18 10.43
N ALA A 177 -12.53 9.22 10.59
CA ALA A 177 -12.63 8.22 11.65
C ALA A 177 -12.31 8.81 13.03
N SER A 178 -11.42 9.81 13.10
CA SER A 178 -11.06 10.47 14.36
C SER A 178 -12.23 11.23 15.02
N GLU A 179 -13.25 11.59 14.23
CA GLU A 179 -14.46 12.30 14.67
C GLU A 179 -15.58 11.37 15.17
N ARG A 180 -15.40 10.05 15.09
CA ARG A 180 -16.42 9.04 15.41
C ARG A 180 -16.00 8.16 16.56
N GLU A 181 -16.72 8.20 17.69
CA GLU A 181 -16.36 7.46 18.91
C GLU A 181 -16.41 5.93 18.79
N ASP A 182 -17.24 5.40 17.88
CA ASP A 182 -17.43 3.96 17.68
C ASP A 182 -16.24 3.29 16.97
N ILE A 183 -15.39 4.07 16.28
CA ILE A 183 -14.14 3.58 15.71
C ILE A 183 -13.05 3.62 16.79
N LYS A 184 -12.61 2.45 17.24
CA LYS A 184 -11.65 2.30 18.34
C LYS A 184 -10.20 2.30 17.87
N ALA A 185 -9.95 1.80 16.67
CA ALA A 185 -8.65 1.92 16.02
C ALA A 185 -8.78 1.87 14.50
N LEU A 186 -7.78 2.46 13.84
CA LEU A 186 -7.61 2.44 12.40
C LEU A 186 -6.15 2.14 12.07
N LEU A 187 -5.93 1.14 11.23
CA LEU A 187 -4.60 0.70 10.83
C LEU A 187 -4.50 0.71 9.31
N LEU A 188 -3.36 1.18 8.82
CA LEU A 188 -2.93 0.98 7.44
C LEU A 188 -2.03 -0.24 7.40
N VAL A 189 -2.36 -1.21 6.55
CA VAL A 189 -1.55 -2.42 6.32
C VAL A 189 -1.21 -2.55 4.83
N GLY A 190 -0.66 -3.69 4.44
CA GLY A 190 -0.40 -3.96 3.02
C GLY A 190 0.67 -3.07 2.41
N SER A 191 0.69 -2.99 1.09
CA SER A 191 1.78 -2.37 0.32
C SER A 191 2.10 -0.93 0.73
N GLN A 192 1.09 -0.18 1.20
CA GLN A 192 1.19 1.21 1.64
C GLN A 192 1.87 1.38 3.02
N ALA A 193 1.97 0.31 3.81
CA ALA A 193 2.61 0.33 5.13
C ALA A 193 3.99 -0.33 5.16
N ARG A 194 4.32 -1.18 4.18
CA ARG A 194 5.56 -1.96 4.17
C ARG A 194 6.74 -1.16 3.60
N THR A 195 7.93 -1.50 4.09
CA THR A 195 9.20 -1.00 3.54
C THR A 195 9.78 -1.92 2.47
N ASP A 196 9.59 -3.24 2.61
CA ASP A 196 9.93 -4.22 1.58
C ASP A 196 8.74 -4.41 0.62
N ALA A 197 9.04 -4.36 -0.68
CA ALA A 197 8.05 -4.29 -1.76
C ALA A 197 6.96 -3.22 -1.48
N PRO A 198 7.34 -1.93 -1.42
CA PRO A 198 6.42 -0.84 -1.13
C PRO A 198 5.41 -0.64 -2.26
N ALA A 199 4.33 0.08 -1.97
CA ALA A 199 3.29 0.41 -2.91
C ALA A 199 3.82 1.07 -4.20
N ASP A 200 3.20 0.70 -5.31
CA ASP A 200 3.34 1.33 -6.61
C ASP A 200 2.00 1.89 -7.09
N ARG A 201 1.94 2.36 -8.34
CA ARG A 201 0.73 2.96 -8.91
C ARG A 201 -0.44 1.97 -9.13
N TRP A 202 -0.20 0.68 -8.98
CA TRP A 202 -1.19 -0.39 -9.14
C TRP A 202 -1.65 -0.95 -7.79
N SER A 203 -1.11 -0.41 -6.70
CA SER A 203 -1.41 -0.86 -5.36
C SER A 203 -2.70 -0.24 -4.84
N ASP A 204 -3.49 -1.08 -4.20
CA ASP A 204 -4.66 -0.75 -3.39
C ASP A 204 -4.28 -0.06 -2.06
N LEU A 205 -5.31 0.28 -1.30
CA LEU A 205 -5.23 0.82 0.05
C LEU A 205 -5.96 -0.09 1.04
N ASP A 206 -5.20 -0.86 1.83
CA ASP A 206 -5.75 -1.74 2.88
C ASP A 206 -5.88 -1.01 4.22
N LEU A 207 -7.12 -0.82 4.68
CA LEU A 207 -7.43 -0.20 5.98
C LEU A 207 -8.18 -1.16 6.89
N ILE A 208 -7.59 -1.46 8.06
CA ILE A 208 -8.25 -2.26 9.09
C ILE A 208 -8.93 -1.33 10.09
N PHE A 209 -10.23 -1.54 10.25
CA PHE A 209 -11.11 -0.84 11.17
C PHE A 209 -11.43 -1.73 12.36
N LEU A 210 -11.10 -1.28 13.57
CA LEU A 210 -11.60 -1.88 14.81
C LEU A 210 -12.75 -1.02 15.33
N VAL A 211 -13.97 -1.54 15.23
CA VAL A 211 -15.21 -0.80 15.50
C VAL A 211 -16.07 -1.49 16.55
N GLU A 212 -16.92 -0.75 17.25
CA GLU A 212 -17.86 -1.35 18.21
C GLU A 212 -18.84 -2.32 17.53
N ASP A 213 -19.40 -1.90 16.40
CA ASP A 213 -20.38 -2.66 15.63
C ASP A 213 -20.03 -2.64 14.14
N PRO A 214 -19.41 -3.72 13.59
CA PRO A 214 -19.15 -3.84 12.17
C PRO A 214 -20.42 -3.75 11.31
N GLY A 215 -21.58 -4.15 11.85
CA GLY A 215 -22.88 -4.14 11.18
C GLY A 215 -23.20 -2.79 10.56
N ARG A 216 -22.92 -1.71 11.29
CA ARG A 216 -23.11 -0.32 10.84
C ARG A 216 -22.44 -0.01 9.50
N TYR A 217 -21.25 -0.55 9.26
CA TYR A 217 -20.45 -0.28 8.06
C TYR A 217 -20.71 -1.30 6.94
N THR A 218 -21.22 -2.49 7.28
CA THR A 218 -21.64 -3.50 6.32
C THR A 218 -23.05 -3.27 5.78
N GLU A 219 -23.99 -2.81 6.61
CA GLU A 219 -25.39 -2.63 6.24
C GLU A 219 -25.62 -1.33 5.45
N ASP A 220 -24.91 -0.26 5.80
CA ASP A 220 -24.96 1.01 5.09
C ASP A 220 -23.60 1.32 4.46
N ALA A 221 -23.59 1.54 3.15
CA ALA A 221 -22.41 1.96 2.39
C ALA A 221 -22.34 3.48 2.17
N SER A 222 -23.34 4.25 2.61
CA SER A 222 -23.42 5.69 2.34
C SER A 222 -22.19 6.45 2.84
N TRP A 223 -21.58 6.00 3.93
CA TRP A 223 -20.40 6.62 4.55
C TRP A 223 -19.19 6.73 3.64
N VAL A 224 -19.05 5.85 2.62
CA VAL A 224 -17.89 5.93 1.71
C VAL A 224 -17.95 7.17 0.80
N HIS A 225 -19.13 7.77 0.63
CA HIS A 225 -19.33 8.98 -0.17
C HIS A 225 -18.64 10.22 0.43
N GLU A 226 -18.27 10.15 1.70
CA GLU A 226 -17.50 11.20 2.39
C GLU A 226 -16.07 11.33 1.82
N PHE A 227 -15.57 10.30 1.13
CA PHE A 227 -14.23 10.29 0.54
C PHE A 227 -14.20 10.50 -0.97
N GLY A 228 -15.34 10.31 -1.63
CA GLY A 228 -15.47 10.43 -3.08
C GLY A 228 -16.68 9.67 -3.61
N ALA A 229 -16.97 9.81 -4.91
CA ALA A 229 -18.02 9.04 -5.54
C ALA A 229 -17.55 7.60 -5.81
N PRO A 230 -18.19 6.56 -5.24
CA PRO A 230 -17.84 5.18 -5.54
C PRO A 230 -18.38 4.77 -6.92
N LEU A 231 -17.51 4.20 -7.76
CA LEU A 231 -17.92 3.49 -8.99
C LEU A 231 -18.48 2.12 -8.65
N VAL A 232 -17.84 1.41 -7.72
CA VAL A 232 -18.22 0.06 -7.28
C VAL A 232 -18.00 -0.03 -5.77
N THR A 233 -18.95 -0.63 -5.06
CA THR A 233 -18.75 -1.07 -3.68
C THR A 233 -19.52 -2.36 -3.40
N PHE A 234 -18.90 -3.29 -2.68
CA PHE A 234 -19.52 -4.54 -2.26
C PHE A 234 -18.85 -5.07 -0.99
N LEU A 235 -19.44 -6.11 -0.41
CA LEU A 235 -18.88 -6.84 0.72
C LEU A 235 -18.28 -8.16 0.25
N GLU A 236 -17.11 -8.48 0.78
CA GLU A 236 -16.45 -9.77 0.63
C GLU A 236 -16.16 -10.35 2.02
N ALA A 237 -16.31 -11.66 2.16
CA ALA A 237 -15.97 -12.34 3.41
C ALA A 237 -14.46 -12.57 3.45
N THR A 238 -13.81 -12.18 4.55
CA THR A 238 -12.43 -12.55 4.80
C THR A 238 -12.33 -14.04 5.16
N PRO A 239 -11.16 -14.67 5.01
CA PRO A 239 -10.97 -16.07 5.39
C PRO A 239 -11.34 -16.38 6.85
N ASP A 240 -11.20 -15.40 7.73
CA ASP A 240 -11.51 -15.50 9.17
C ASP A 240 -13.00 -15.25 9.48
N GLY A 241 -13.85 -15.08 8.45
CA GLY A 241 -15.29 -14.88 8.59
C GLY A 241 -15.70 -13.45 8.97
N HIS A 242 -14.80 -12.48 8.83
CA HIS A 242 -15.10 -11.06 8.95
C HIS A 242 -15.48 -10.47 7.58
N TRP A 243 -15.82 -9.18 7.55
CA TRP A 243 -16.24 -8.51 6.32
C TRP A 243 -15.22 -7.47 5.88
N GLU A 244 -14.95 -7.45 4.59
CA GLU A 244 -14.21 -6.42 3.90
C GLU A 244 -15.17 -5.68 2.97
N ARG A 245 -15.26 -4.36 3.13
CA ARG A 245 -15.93 -3.51 2.14
C ARG A 245 -14.90 -3.03 1.14
N ARG A 246 -15.02 -3.48 -0.10
CA ARG A 246 -14.20 -2.99 -1.22
C ARG A 246 -14.85 -1.79 -1.86
N VAL A 247 -14.06 -0.80 -2.25
CA VAL A 247 -14.53 0.42 -2.91
C VAL A 247 -13.54 0.85 -3.99
N LEU A 248 -14.03 0.95 -5.23
CA LEU A 248 -13.33 1.64 -6.31
C LEU A 248 -13.98 3.02 -6.52
N PHE A 249 -13.23 4.09 -6.35
CA PHE A 249 -13.71 5.47 -6.54
C PHE A 249 -13.59 5.93 -8.00
N GLU A 250 -14.41 6.91 -8.41
CA GLU A 250 -14.35 7.52 -9.77
C GLU A 250 -12.98 8.05 -10.16
N THR A 251 -12.21 8.44 -9.16
CA THR A 251 -10.87 8.97 -9.35
C THR A 251 -9.76 7.92 -9.37
N GLY A 252 -10.12 6.64 -9.27
CA GLY A 252 -9.25 5.49 -9.49
C GLY A 252 -8.66 4.86 -8.22
N GLU A 253 -8.92 5.41 -7.03
CA GLU A 253 -8.53 4.78 -5.77
C GLU A 253 -9.33 3.51 -5.52
N ASP A 254 -8.63 2.40 -5.33
CA ASP A 254 -9.15 1.12 -4.86
C ASP A 254 -8.81 0.97 -3.37
N VAL A 255 -9.83 0.82 -2.53
CA VAL A 255 -9.71 0.84 -1.07
C VAL A 255 -10.48 -0.34 -0.47
N ASP A 256 -9.76 -1.09 0.34
CA ASP A 256 -10.24 -2.24 1.09
C ASP A 256 -10.42 -1.85 2.56
N PHE A 257 -11.67 -1.81 3.02
CA PHE A 257 -12.02 -1.52 4.41
C PHE A 257 -12.34 -2.82 5.14
N VAL A 258 -11.36 -3.37 5.86
CA VAL A 258 -11.52 -4.60 6.63
C VAL A 258 -12.11 -4.28 8.00
N LEU A 259 -13.29 -4.82 8.29
CA LEU A 259 -14.09 -4.46 9.46
C LEU A 259 -14.02 -5.56 10.52
N PHE A 260 -13.45 -5.23 11.68
CA PHE A 260 -13.42 -6.12 12.83
C PHE A 260 -14.12 -5.50 14.05
N PRO A 261 -14.78 -6.33 14.88
CA PRO A 261 -15.23 -5.88 16.19
C PRO A 261 -14.02 -5.53 17.05
N ALA A 262 -14.06 -4.43 17.80
CA ALA A 262 -12.96 -3.99 18.65
C ALA A 262 -12.54 -5.03 19.71
N ALA A 263 -13.47 -5.90 20.11
CA ALA A 263 -13.21 -7.02 21.02
C ALA A 263 -12.21 -8.06 20.45
N ILE A 264 -11.91 -8.05 19.14
CA ILE A 264 -10.95 -9.00 18.55
C ILE A 264 -9.55 -8.85 19.14
N VAL A 265 -9.22 -7.68 19.69
CA VAL A 265 -7.91 -7.38 20.29
C VAL A 265 -7.55 -8.35 21.40
N GLU A 266 -8.54 -8.86 22.14
CA GLU A 266 -8.36 -9.83 23.22
C GLU A 266 -7.89 -11.21 22.72
N ARG A 267 -7.98 -11.48 21.41
CA ARG A 267 -7.66 -12.77 20.79
C ARG A 267 -6.72 -12.65 19.60
N LEU A 268 -6.06 -11.49 19.41
CA LEU A 268 -5.15 -11.28 18.28
C LEU A 268 -3.96 -12.23 18.28
N ASP A 269 -3.50 -12.66 19.45
CA ASP A 269 -2.45 -13.67 19.61
C ASP A 269 -2.86 -15.07 19.15
N GLN A 270 -4.16 -15.33 19.04
CA GLN A 270 -4.74 -16.59 18.57
C GLN A 270 -5.11 -16.54 17.08
N SER A 271 -5.09 -15.36 16.45
CA SER A 271 -5.40 -15.19 15.03
C SER A 271 -4.23 -15.70 14.17
N ALA A 272 -4.53 -16.67 13.31
CA ALA A 272 -3.56 -17.20 12.37
C ALA A 272 -3.16 -16.11 11.37
N GLY A 273 -1.86 -15.84 11.23
CA GLY A 273 -1.32 -14.88 10.25
C GLY A 273 -1.32 -13.41 10.67
N ALA A 274 -1.96 -13.03 11.78
CA ALA A 274 -1.92 -11.64 12.28
C ALA A 274 -0.49 -11.17 12.59
N ALA A 275 0.32 -12.03 13.22
CA ALA A 275 1.73 -11.75 13.48
C ALA A 275 2.52 -11.55 12.19
N ASP A 276 2.29 -12.39 11.17
CA ASP A 276 2.98 -12.29 9.88
C ASP A 276 2.57 -11.03 9.11
N LEU A 277 1.28 -10.66 9.13
CA LEU A 277 0.79 -9.42 8.55
C LEU A 277 1.45 -8.20 9.19
N LEU A 278 1.45 -8.12 10.53
CA LEU A 278 2.04 -7.01 11.26
C LEU A 278 3.56 -6.96 11.10
N ALA A 279 4.24 -8.12 11.08
CA ALA A 279 5.68 -8.19 10.86
C ALA A 279 6.10 -7.67 9.47
N ARG A 280 5.22 -7.74 8.47
CA ARG A 280 5.47 -7.18 7.14
C ARG A 280 5.44 -5.65 7.12
N GLY A 281 4.66 -5.04 8.02
CA GLY A 281 4.57 -3.59 8.18
C GLY A 281 3.13 -3.13 8.38
N TYR A 282 2.94 -2.21 9.31
CA TYR A 282 1.67 -1.55 9.60
C TYR A 282 1.92 -0.11 10.07
N ARG A 283 0.92 0.75 9.92
CA ARG A 283 0.90 2.09 10.52
C ARG A 283 -0.39 2.29 11.29
N VAL A 284 -0.28 2.68 12.54
CA VAL A 284 -1.44 3.01 13.38
C VAL A 284 -1.85 4.45 13.08
N LEU A 285 -3.06 4.64 12.57
CA LEU A 285 -3.61 5.96 12.25
C LEU A 285 -4.49 6.51 13.38
N ILE A 286 -5.19 5.63 14.08
CA ILE A 286 -5.99 5.93 15.29
C ILE A 286 -5.80 4.79 16.27
N ASP A 287 -5.61 5.12 17.55
CA ASP A 287 -5.57 4.16 18.65
C ASP A 287 -6.23 4.72 19.90
N ARG A 288 -7.42 4.21 20.24
CA ARG A 288 -8.15 4.57 21.46
C ARG A 288 -8.20 3.43 22.49
N ILE A 289 -7.60 2.29 22.18
CA ILE A 289 -7.65 1.07 22.99
C ILE A 289 -6.27 0.54 23.38
N GLY A 290 -5.20 1.26 23.02
CA GLY A 290 -3.83 0.97 23.43
C GLY A 290 -3.24 -0.24 22.70
N LEU A 291 -3.31 -0.24 21.37
CA LEU A 291 -2.80 -1.32 20.52
C LEU A 291 -1.27 -1.41 20.48
N GLY A 292 -0.58 -0.28 20.67
CA GLY A 292 0.86 -0.13 20.40
C GLY A 292 1.73 -1.29 20.89
N ASP A 293 1.72 -1.59 22.18
CA ASP A 293 2.58 -2.62 22.79
C ASP A 293 2.21 -4.05 22.35
N SER A 294 0.92 -4.32 22.15
CA SER A 294 0.46 -5.64 21.71
C SER A 294 0.85 -5.91 20.26
N PHE A 295 0.70 -4.90 19.39
CA PHE A 295 1.04 -5.00 17.97
C PHE A 295 2.55 -5.09 17.78
N ALA A 296 3.33 -4.29 18.51
CA ALA A 296 4.78 -4.36 18.47
C ALA A 296 5.30 -5.74 18.91
N ARG A 297 4.68 -6.34 19.95
CA ARG A 297 5.02 -7.70 20.39
C ARG A 297 4.69 -8.77 19.36
N LEU A 298 3.54 -8.67 18.68
CA LEU A 298 3.15 -9.60 17.63
C LEU A 298 4.05 -9.47 16.40
N ALA A 299 4.31 -8.24 15.94
CA ALA A 299 5.18 -7.97 14.80
C ALA A 299 6.64 -8.45 15.02
N ALA A 300 7.13 -8.40 16.26
CA ALA A 300 8.48 -8.85 16.62
C ALA A 300 8.62 -10.39 16.69
N LYS A 301 7.51 -11.13 16.66
CA LYS A 301 7.49 -12.60 16.71
C LYS A 301 6.66 -13.14 15.54
N PRO A 302 7.11 -12.99 14.28
CA PRO A 302 6.48 -13.71 13.18
C PRO A 302 6.47 -15.20 13.50
N GLY A 303 5.45 -15.91 13.02
CA GLY A 303 5.30 -17.33 13.30
C GLY A 303 6.57 -18.09 12.89
N PRO A 304 7.00 -19.14 13.64
CA PRO A 304 8.13 -19.93 13.21
C PRO A 304 7.85 -20.48 11.81
N ARG A 305 8.78 -20.26 10.88
CA ARG A 305 8.71 -20.86 9.55
C ARG A 305 9.15 -22.31 9.69
N VAL A 306 8.20 -23.17 10.05
CA VAL A 306 8.47 -24.59 10.34
C VAL A 306 8.65 -25.35 9.03
N ASP A 307 9.74 -26.10 8.92
CA ASP A 307 9.93 -27.10 7.87
C ASP A 307 8.90 -28.23 8.04
N PRO A 308 8.40 -28.82 6.93
CA PRO A 308 7.42 -29.89 7.05
C PRO A 308 7.99 -31.09 7.80
N SER A 309 7.16 -31.69 8.65
CA SER A 309 7.39 -33.05 9.14
C SER A 309 7.24 -34.07 8.00
N GLN A 310 7.72 -35.30 8.25
CA GLN A 310 7.49 -36.44 7.35
C GLN A 310 6.00 -36.61 7.02
N HIS A 311 5.14 -36.51 8.04
CA HIS A 311 3.70 -36.65 7.87
C HIS A 311 3.12 -35.54 6.99
N GLU A 312 3.48 -34.27 7.23
CA GLU A 312 2.98 -33.14 6.42
C GLU A 312 3.41 -33.22 4.96
N LEU A 313 4.66 -33.65 4.68
CA LEU A 313 5.10 -33.87 3.31
C LEU A 313 4.31 -35.00 2.65
N THR A 314 4.15 -36.15 3.33
CA THR A 314 3.38 -37.29 2.80
C THR A 314 1.91 -36.90 2.57
N GLU A 315 1.29 -36.13 3.46
CA GLU A 315 -0.10 -35.67 3.30
C GLU A 315 -0.23 -34.72 2.11
N LEU A 316 0.66 -33.75 1.96
CA LEU A 316 0.63 -32.83 0.82
C LEU A 316 0.83 -33.57 -0.52
N ALA A 317 1.74 -34.55 -0.55
CA ALA A 317 1.95 -35.42 -1.71
C ALA A 317 0.73 -36.30 -2.01
N SER A 318 0.12 -36.87 -0.97
CA SER A 318 -1.09 -37.69 -1.12
C SER A 318 -2.25 -36.86 -1.67
N ASP A 319 -2.42 -35.62 -1.17
CA ASP A 319 -3.39 -34.65 -1.66
C ASP A 319 -3.17 -34.36 -3.16
N PHE A 320 -1.93 -34.05 -3.56
CA PHE A 320 -1.58 -33.81 -4.96
C PHE A 320 -1.92 -35.01 -5.87
N TRP A 321 -1.42 -36.20 -5.54
CA TRP A 321 -1.58 -37.39 -6.38
C TRP A 321 -3.03 -37.86 -6.47
N TYR A 322 -3.78 -37.76 -5.38
CA TYR A 322 -5.21 -38.07 -5.37
C TYR A 322 -5.96 -37.15 -6.34
N HIS A 323 -5.68 -35.84 -6.29
CA HIS A 323 -6.32 -34.87 -7.17
C HIS A 323 -5.83 -34.96 -8.62
N ALA A 324 -4.57 -35.35 -8.87
CA ALA A 324 -4.09 -35.65 -10.23
C ALA A 324 -4.89 -36.80 -10.88
N LEU A 325 -5.14 -37.89 -10.14
CA LEU A 325 -6.00 -38.99 -10.58
C LEU A 325 -7.48 -38.58 -10.68
N TRP A 326 -7.94 -37.69 -9.81
CA TRP A 326 -9.31 -37.17 -9.89
C TRP A 326 -9.50 -36.31 -11.15
N ILE A 327 -8.55 -35.41 -11.47
CA ILE A 327 -8.55 -34.59 -12.69
C ILE A 327 -8.58 -35.48 -13.92
N SER A 328 -7.77 -36.55 -13.98
CA SER A 328 -7.78 -37.46 -15.12
C SER A 328 -9.16 -38.11 -15.34
N LYS A 329 -9.84 -38.51 -14.26
CA LYS A 329 -11.22 -39.02 -14.32
C LYS A 329 -12.20 -37.95 -14.83
N LYS A 330 -12.05 -36.69 -14.42
CA LYS A 330 -12.87 -35.57 -14.90
C LYS A 330 -12.68 -35.31 -16.39
N LEU A 331 -11.44 -35.27 -16.85
CA LEU A 331 -11.12 -35.16 -18.28
C LEU A 331 -11.71 -36.31 -19.09
N ARG A 332 -11.59 -37.55 -18.62
CA ARG A 332 -12.15 -38.73 -19.30
C ARG A 332 -13.66 -38.66 -19.46
N ARG A 333 -14.35 -37.94 -18.57
CA ARG A 333 -15.80 -37.70 -18.60
C ARG A 333 -16.21 -36.44 -19.37
N GLY A 334 -15.26 -35.70 -19.94
CA GLY A 334 -15.53 -34.43 -20.62
C GLY A 334 -15.78 -33.25 -19.68
N GLU A 335 -15.53 -33.38 -18.38
CA GLU A 335 -15.72 -32.31 -17.38
C GLU A 335 -14.52 -31.34 -17.37
N VAL A 336 -14.29 -30.64 -18.49
CA VAL A 336 -13.09 -29.79 -18.70
C VAL A 336 -12.99 -28.65 -17.69
N TYR A 337 -14.08 -27.95 -17.42
CA TYR A 337 -14.11 -26.86 -16.43
C TYR A 337 -13.64 -27.32 -15.05
N THR A 338 -14.23 -28.41 -14.55
CA THR A 338 -13.89 -29.01 -13.26
C THR A 338 -12.43 -29.48 -13.19
N ALA A 339 -11.92 -30.01 -14.31
CA ALA A 339 -10.53 -30.42 -14.41
C ALA A 339 -9.57 -29.22 -14.36
N VAL A 340 -9.87 -28.14 -15.09
CA VAL A 340 -9.08 -26.89 -15.09
C VAL A 340 -9.09 -26.23 -13.71
N ASP A 341 -10.27 -26.07 -13.10
CA ASP A 341 -10.43 -25.45 -11.77
C ASP A 341 -9.57 -26.16 -10.70
N CYS A 342 -9.60 -27.50 -10.70
CA CYS A 342 -8.78 -28.28 -9.79
C CYS A 342 -7.28 -28.23 -10.15
N LEU A 343 -6.91 -28.30 -11.45
CA LEU A 343 -5.51 -28.28 -11.88
C LEU A 343 -4.84 -26.93 -11.63
N ASP A 344 -5.48 -25.84 -12.05
CA ASP A 344 -4.91 -24.50 -12.09
C ASP A 344 -5.24 -23.66 -10.84
N GLY A 345 -6.26 -24.05 -10.08
CA GLY A 345 -6.58 -23.47 -8.77
C GLY A 345 -6.07 -24.35 -7.62
N TYR A 346 -6.77 -25.46 -7.38
CA TYR A 346 -6.54 -26.29 -6.18
C TYR A 346 -5.12 -26.89 -6.13
N LEU A 347 -4.66 -27.57 -7.18
CA LEU A 347 -3.32 -28.18 -7.19
C LEU A 347 -2.21 -27.12 -7.19
N LYS A 348 -2.41 -25.95 -7.82
CA LYS A 348 -1.40 -24.87 -7.81
C LYS A 348 -1.17 -24.32 -6.41
N SER A 349 -2.19 -24.24 -5.56
CA SER A 349 -1.94 -23.85 -4.17
C SER A 349 -1.08 -24.87 -3.41
N ARG A 350 -1.13 -26.17 -3.77
CA ARG A 350 -0.25 -27.21 -3.18
C ARG A 350 1.16 -27.07 -3.71
N PHE A 351 1.32 -26.72 -5.00
CA PHE A 351 2.63 -26.36 -5.56
C PHE A 351 3.26 -25.19 -4.80
N VAL A 352 2.50 -24.14 -4.53
CA VAL A 352 3.00 -22.98 -3.78
C VAL A 352 3.49 -23.41 -2.39
N THR A 353 2.75 -24.26 -1.68
CA THR A 353 3.19 -24.81 -0.39
C THR A 353 4.49 -25.61 -0.54
N LEU A 354 4.55 -26.55 -1.49
CA LEU A 354 5.75 -27.36 -1.72
C LEU A 354 6.96 -26.51 -2.14
N LEU A 355 6.77 -25.50 -2.99
CA LEU A 355 7.81 -24.57 -3.42
C LEU A 355 8.31 -23.71 -2.27
N SER A 356 7.43 -23.30 -1.35
CA SER A 356 7.83 -22.59 -0.13
C SER A 356 8.71 -23.45 0.76
N TRP A 357 8.35 -24.73 0.95
CA TRP A 357 9.19 -25.70 1.65
C TRP A 357 10.52 -25.93 0.93
N HIS A 358 10.49 -26.08 -0.40
CA HIS A 358 11.69 -26.24 -1.22
C HIS A 358 12.64 -25.05 -1.09
N ALA A 359 12.13 -23.82 -1.23
CA ALA A 359 12.93 -22.60 -1.15
C ALA A 359 13.67 -22.51 0.20
N ARG A 360 12.98 -22.83 1.30
CA ARG A 360 13.58 -22.84 2.65
C ARG A 360 14.55 -23.99 2.87
N ALA A 361 14.29 -25.16 2.28
CA ALA A 361 15.23 -26.28 2.29
C ALA A 361 16.51 -25.99 1.48
N VAL A 362 16.42 -25.10 0.48
CA VAL A 362 17.58 -24.61 -0.29
C VAL A 362 18.34 -23.54 0.48
N ASP A 363 17.61 -22.56 1.03
CA ASP A 363 18.14 -21.46 1.82
C ASP A 363 17.24 -21.24 3.05
N PRO A 364 17.69 -21.60 4.28
CA PRO A 364 16.91 -21.38 5.50
C PRO A 364 16.53 -19.91 5.76
N ALA A 365 17.22 -18.95 5.14
CA ALA A 365 16.89 -17.53 5.22
C ALA A 365 15.88 -17.08 4.15
N ALA A 366 15.42 -17.96 3.26
CA ALA A 366 14.53 -17.63 2.16
C ALA A 366 13.24 -16.96 2.66
N ASP A 367 12.95 -15.79 2.07
CA ASP A 367 11.75 -15.04 2.40
C ASP A 367 10.55 -15.42 1.54
N THR A 368 9.79 -16.42 1.97
CA THR A 368 8.57 -16.86 1.28
C THR A 368 7.36 -16.04 1.71
N TRP A 369 6.47 -15.74 0.77
CA TRP A 369 5.27 -14.94 1.03
C TRP A 369 3.99 -15.78 0.94
N HIS A 370 2.99 -15.40 1.73
CA HIS A 370 1.68 -16.07 1.78
C HIS A 370 1.03 -16.18 0.39
N ALA A 371 0.35 -17.30 0.15
CA ALA A 371 -0.39 -17.61 -1.07
C ALA A 371 0.41 -17.43 -2.39
N GLY A 372 1.75 -17.51 -2.34
CA GLY A 372 2.56 -17.45 -3.56
C GLY A 372 2.86 -16.03 -4.03
N ARG A 373 2.59 -15.00 -3.21
CA ARG A 373 2.91 -13.62 -3.61
C ARG A 373 4.40 -13.49 -3.92
N PHE A 374 4.72 -12.83 -5.03
CA PHE A 374 6.11 -12.69 -5.51
C PHE A 374 6.85 -14.02 -5.68
N LEU A 375 6.16 -15.07 -6.12
CA LEU A 375 6.72 -16.40 -6.36
C LEU A 375 8.04 -16.32 -7.16
N GLU A 376 8.10 -15.40 -8.12
CA GLU A 376 9.25 -15.15 -9.00
C GLU A 376 10.51 -14.69 -8.27
N ARG A 377 10.38 -14.19 -7.03
CA ARG A 377 11.51 -13.71 -6.23
C ARG A 377 12.16 -14.78 -5.37
N TRP A 378 11.43 -15.85 -5.04
CA TRP A 378 11.87 -16.82 -4.03
C TRP A 378 11.75 -18.28 -4.46
N ALA A 379 10.93 -18.61 -5.45
CA ALA A 379 10.86 -19.98 -5.96
C ALA A 379 12.08 -20.32 -6.82
N ASP A 380 12.34 -21.63 -6.97
CA ASP A 380 13.40 -22.12 -7.83
C ASP A 380 13.18 -21.67 -9.29
N PRO A 381 14.19 -21.06 -9.97
CA PRO A 381 14.03 -20.58 -11.34
C PRO A 381 13.69 -21.68 -12.35
N GLY A 382 14.21 -22.89 -12.16
CA GLY A 382 13.88 -24.04 -13.01
C GLY A 382 12.43 -24.49 -12.81
N ALA A 383 11.94 -24.45 -11.57
CA ALA A 383 10.56 -24.72 -11.26
C ALA A 383 9.61 -23.68 -11.89
N LEU A 384 9.98 -22.40 -11.89
CA LEU A 384 9.19 -21.33 -12.53
C LEU A 384 9.07 -21.54 -14.05
N VAL A 385 10.18 -21.88 -14.72
CA VAL A 385 10.17 -22.19 -16.16
C VAL A 385 9.28 -23.41 -16.45
N ALA A 386 9.35 -24.45 -15.62
CA ALA A 386 8.50 -25.62 -15.77
C ALA A 386 7.01 -25.31 -15.49
N LEU A 387 6.74 -24.39 -14.57
CA LEU A 387 5.39 -23.99 -14.19
C LEU A 387 4.63 -23.35 -15.36
N GLU A 388 5.31 -22.65 -16.27
CA GLU A 388 4.71 -22.09 -17.49
C GLU A 388 3.99 -23.16 -18.34
N PHE A 389 4.53 -24.38 -18.38
CA PHE A 389 3.94 -25.50 -19.12
C PHE A 389 2.90 -26.29 -18.31
N ALA A 390 2.81 -26.01 -17.01
CA ALA A 390 1.94 -26.70 -16.08
C ALA A 390 0.55 -26.03 -15.96
N TYR A 391 0.30 -24.90 -16.61
CA TYR A 391 -1.02 -24.25 -16.69
C TYR A 391 -1.76 -24.66 -17.96
N ALA A 392 -3.05 -24.94 -17.83
CA ALA A 392 -3.84 -25.42 -18.95
C ALA A 392 -4.51 -24.29 -19.74
N ARG A 393 -4.56 -24.46 -21.06
CA ARG A 393 -5.59 -23.79 -21.89
C ARG A 393 -6.87 -24.62 -21.83
N TYR A 394 -8.03 -23.96 -21.96
CA TYR A 394 -9.33 -24.64 -21.88
C TYR A 394 -9.56 -25.61 -23.06
N SER A 395 -9.09 -26.85 -22.92
CA SER A 395 -9.13 -27.92 -23.92
C SER A 395 -8.81 -29.26 -23.28
N LEU A 396 -9.49 -30.34 -23.69
CA LEU A 396 -9.20 -31.68 -23.18
C LEU A 396 -7.73 -32.08 -23.33
N ARG A 397 -7.14 -31.80 -24.49
CA ARG A 397 -5.74 -32.17 -24.79
C ARG A 397 -4.76 -31.32 -24.00
N GLU A 398 -5.00 -30.01 -23.93
CA GLU A 398 -4.09 -29.08 -23.25
C GLU A 398 -4.12 -29.28 -21.74
N VAL A 399 -5.28 -29.59 -21.14
CA VAL A 399 -5.37 -29.93 -19.71
C VAL A 399 -4.68 -31.25 -19.41
N ALA A 400 -4.82 -32.26 -20.30
CA ALA A 400 -4.06 -33.50 -20.15
C ALA A 400 -2.54 -33.25 -20.21
N TYR A 401 -2.08 -32.42 -21.13
CA TYR A 401 -0.67 -32.03 -21.23
C TYR A 401 -0.19 -31.32 -19.96
N ALA A 402 -0.92 -30.30 -19.49
CA ALA A 402 -0.59 -29.53 -18.30
C ALA A 402 -0.63 -30.38 -17.01
N LEU A 403 -1.53 -31.37 -16.94
CA LEU A 403 -1.56 -32.36 -15.85
C LEU A 403 -0.25 -33.16 -15.80
N TRP A 404 0.21 -33.66 -16.96
CA TRP A 404 1.46 -34.43 -17.01
C TRP A 404 2.70 -33.57 -16.75
N GLN A 405 2.73 -32.32 -17.23
CA GLN A 405 3.76 -31.34 -16.84
C GLN A 405 3.75 -31.05 -15.33
N SER A 406 2.56 -30.94 -14.74
CA SER A 406 2.41 -30.78 -13.28
C SER A 406 2.94 -32.01 -12.54
N ILE A 407 2.61 -33.23 -12.97
CA ILE A 407 3.12 -34.47 -12.35
C ILE A 407 4.65 -34.50 -12.36
N ASP A 408 5.27 -34.15 -13.48
CA ASP A 408 6.73 -34.16 -13.63
C ASP A 408 7.40 -33.13 -12.71
N LEU A 409 6.86 -31.90 -12.72
CA LEU A 409 7.34 -30.82 -11.88
C LEU A 409 7.20 -31.17 -10.39
N TRP A 410 6.03 -31.65 -9.98
CA TRP A 410 5.74 -32.06 -8.60
C TRP A 410 6.78 -33.07 -8.12
N GLN A 411 6.93 -34.17 -8.85
CA GLN A 411 7.81 -35.26 -8.46
C GLN A 411 9.28 -34.81 -8.38
N GLY A 412 9.69 -33.89 -9.25
CA GLY A 412 11.02 -33.28 -9.21
C GLY A 412 11.26 -32.47 -7.94
N ILE A 413 10.35 -31.54 -7.63
CA ILE A 413 10.47 -30.67 -6.45
C ILE A 413 10.31 -31.46 -5.15
N GLU A 414 9.35 -32.38 -5.08
CA GLU A 414 9.12 -33.22 -3.91
C GLU A 414 10.36 -34.04 -3.55
N LYS A 415 10.98 -34.67 -4.55
CA LYS A 415 12.20 -35.47 -4.37
C LYS A 415 13.36 -34.62 -3.86
N GLU A 416 13.53 -33.42 -4.40
CA GLU A 416 14.61 -32.52 -3.99
C GLU A 416 14.37 -31.97 -2.58
N THR A 417 13.15 -31.55 -2.27
CA THR A 417 12.74 -31.09 -0.93
C THR A 417 12.95 -32.20 0.11
N ALA A 418 12.45 -33.41 -0.15
CA ALA A 418 12.62 -34.55 0.75
C ALA A 418 14.11 -34.85 1.01
N ARG A 419 14.92 -34.87 -0.05
CA ARG A 419 16.37 -35.10 0.04
C ARG A 419 17.07 -34.06 0.91
N ARG A 420 16.74 -32.77 0.77
CA ARG A 420 17.34 -31.67 1.53
C ARG A 420 16.95 -31.69 2.99
N LEU A 421 15.70 -32.04 3.27
CA LEU A 421 15.16 -32.11 4.63
C LEU A 421 15.43 -33.47 5.32
N GLY A 422 16.02 -34.44 4.62
CA GLY A 422 16.26 -35.78 5.15
C GLY A 422 15.00 -36.61 5.36
N LEU A 423 13.93 -36.31 4.60
CA LEU A 423 12.64 -37.00 4.61
C LEU A 423 12.59 -38.10 3.53
N ALA A 424 11.71 -39.07 3.72
CA ALA A 424 11.48 -40.16 2.77
C ALA A 424 10.31 -39.85 1.82
N LEU A 425 10.37 -40.38 0.60
CA LEU A 425 9.22 -40.46 -0.30
C LEU A 425 8.49 -41.76 -0.03
N GLU A 426 7.31 -41.68 0.57
CA GLU A 426 6.54 -42.86 1.02
C GLU A 426 5.55 -43.38 -0.03
N LEU A 427 5.26 -42.58 -1.07
CA LEU A 427 4.31 -42.94 -2.12
C LEU A 427 4.96 -43.70 -3.27
N ASP A 428 4.25 -44.70 -3.80
CA ASP A 428 4.65 -45.40 -5.03
C ASP A 428 4.31 -44.55 -6.26
N HIS A 429 5.22 -43.64 -6.60
CA HIS A 429 5.07 -42.74 -7.76
C HIS A 429 4.94 -43.49 -9.09
N VAL A 430 5.51 -44.69 -9.21
CA VAL A 430 5.42 -45.49 -10.44
C VAL A 430 3.99 -45.98 -10.62
N GLU A 431 3.41 -46.58 -9.57
CA GLU A 431 2.02 -47.03 -9.60
C GLU A 431 1.05 -45.87 -9.77
N LEU A 432 1.25 -44.74 -9.08
CA LEU A 432 0.39 -43.56 -9.20
C LEU A 432 0.39 -42.98 -10.63
N ARG A 433 1.56 -42.84 -11.27
CA ARG A 433 1.65 -42.43 -12.68
C ARG A 433 0.95 -43.43 -13.58
N ARG A 434 1.12 -44.73 -13.34
CA ARG A 434 0.44 -45.79 -14.11
C ARG A 434 -1.08 -45.64 -14.03
N ARG A 435 -1.63 -45.39 -12.84
CA ARG A 435 -3.08 -45.17 -12.63
C ARG A 435 -3.61 -43.93 -13.34
N VAL A 436 -2.84 -42.84 -13.37
CA VAL A 436 -3.22 -41.63 -14.13
C VAL A 436 -3.23 -41.95 -15.63
N ALA A 437 -2.17 -42.59 -16.14
CA ALA A 437 -2.03 -42.94 -17.55
C ALA A 437 -3.10 -43.90 -18.08
N GLU A 438 -3.61 -44.82 -17.25
CA GLU A 438 -4.74 -45.68 -17.58
C GLU A 438 -6.02 -44.89 -17.91
N VAL A 439 -6.20 -43.72 -17.29
CA VAL A 439 -7.39 -42.87 -17.46
C VAL A 439 -7.19 -41.82 -18.55
N VAL A 440 -6.05 -41.12 -18.48
CA VAL A 440 -5.63 -40.07 -19.42
C VAL A 440 -4.16 -40.30 -19.78
N PRO A 441 -3.87 -40.86 -20.98
CA PRO A 441 -2.50 -41.05 -21.45
C PRO A 441 -1.74 -39.72 -21.56
N ASP A 442 -0.41 -39.79 -21.42
CA ASP A 442 0.47 -38.65 -21.68
C ASP A 442 0.39 -38.26 -23.16
N PRO A 443 -0.01 -37.01 -23.49
CA PRO A 443 -0.15 -36.57 -24.87
C PRO A 443 1.17 -36.13 -25.54
N ARG A 444 2.29 -36.18 -24.82
CA ARG A 444 3.67 -35.93 -25.31
C ARG A 444 4.25 -37.19 -25.93
#